data_AF-A0A2V7JB00-F1
#
_entry.id   AF-A0A2V7JB00-F1
#
_cell.length_a   1.000
_cell.length_b   1.000
_cell.length_c   1.000
_cell.angle_alpha   90.00
_cell.angle_beta   90.00
_cell.angle_gamma   90.00
#
_symmetry.space_group_name_H-M   'P 1'
#
loop_
_entity.id
_entity.type
_entity.pdbx_description
1 polymer ?
#
loop_
_entity_poly.entity_id
_entity_poly.type
_entity_poly.pdbx_seq_one_letter_code
_entity_poly.pdbx_strand_id
1 'polypeptide(L)'
;MASWLGDWANLLLRWTHFIAGIAWIGSSFYFIWLDRALTRPQNEKPGVEGDLWMVHSGGFYQVEKRRPGPGDVPPVLHWFKWEAMLTWITGIALLVLVYYLSGAYLLDPSVSRIGRGTAIALGIGLLLSGWKIYDGLWRSPLAKRPGIAAAISLALLAAVTVLLCRLLSGRAAFMHVGSLLGTIMVANVWERILPAQQQMLAATRAGRPADFTLGERAKQRSVHNSYMTFPLLFIMLSNHFPATYASPVNWLVLLLLCVAGGAVRHAMIGRGPAARWALFPAALALAAAMFLSTPKGAAARAPRATNDSVPTFAAVRSVITQRCQPCHSQYQTDRTFGPAPGGVTFDTPEAVGRYAERIRVRAVETKTMPLANKTGITEDERALLGRWIAAGAPLR
;
A
#
# COMPACT_ATOMS: atom_id res chain seq x y z
N MET A 1 3.95 -26.54 17.79
CA MET A 1 3.28 -26.88 16.51
C MET A 1 2.32 -25.78 16.03
N ALA A 2 1.34 -25.33 16.82
CA ALA A 2 0.39 -24.29 16.39
C ALA A 2 1.04 -22.93 16.02
N SER A 3 2.06 -22.47 16.77
CA SER A 3 2.83 -21.25 16.43
C SER A 3 3.60 -21.40 15.11
N TRP A 4 4.25 -22.55 14.90
CA TRP A 4 5.03 -22.83 13.70
C TRP A 4 4.17 -22.90 12.43
N LEU A 5 2.98 -23.52 12.50
CA LEU A 5 2.02 -23.52 11.40
C LEU A 5 1.51 -22.10 11.09
N GLY A 6 1.27 -21.29 12.12
CA GLY A 6 0.88 -19.88 11.96
C GLY A 6 1.97 -19.03 11.28
N ASP A 7 3.24 -19.24 11.66
CA ASP A 7 4.38 -18.56 11.06
C ASP A 7 4.55 -18.94 9.58
N TRP A 8 4.46 -20.24 9.26
CA TRP A 8 4.47 -20.71 7.88
C TRP A 8 3.28 -20.19 7.07
N ALA A 9 2.08 -20.16 7.63
CA ALA A 9 0.92 -19.58 6.96
C ALA A 9 1.15 -18.09 6.68
N ASN A 10 1.71 -17.33 7.62
CA ASN A 10 2.04 -15.92 7.43
C ASN A 10 3.08 -15.74 6.30
N LEU A 11 4.13 -16.55 6.31
CA LEU A 11 5.19 -16.54 5.31
C LEU A 11 4.65 -16.88 3.92
N LEU A 12 3.97 -18.02 3.78
CA LEU A 12 3.45 -18.50 2.50
C LEU A 12 2.44 -17.52 1.92
N LEU A 13 1.50 -17.01 2.72
CA LEU A 13 0.53 -16.03 2.22
C LEU A 13 1.19 -14.74 1.73
N ARG A 14 2.18 -14.20 2.46
CA ARG A 14 2.93 -13.02 2.02
C ARG A 14 3.73 -13.30 0.75
N TRP A 15 4.38 -14.46 0.69
CA TRP A 15 5.21 -14.84 -0.45
C TRP A 15 4.37 -15.03 -1.71
N THR A 16 3.26 -15.77 -1.62
CA THR A 16 2.30 -15.94 -2.71
C THR A 16 1.70 -14.59 -3.13
N HIS A 17 1.29 -13.75 -2.18
CA HIS A 17 0.75 -12.43 -2.47
C HIS A 17 1.75 -11.55 -3.23
N PHE A 18 3.02 -11.57 -2.82
CA PHE A 18 4.09 -10.82 -3.48
C PHE A 18 4.35 -11.31 -4.90
N ILE A 19 4.48 -12.63 -5.11
CA ILE A 19 4.68 -13.23 -6.44
C ILE A 19 3.50 -12.92 -7.37
N ALA A 20 2.26 -13.16 -6.91
CA ALA A 20 1.07 -12.89 -7.69
C ALA A 20 0.94 -11.40 -8.03
N GLY A 21 1.25 -10.52 -7.07
CA GLY A 21 1.24 -9.08 -7.25
C GLY A 21 2.25 -8.61 -8.31
N ILE A 22 3.47 -9.16 -8.31
CA ILE A 22 4.47 -8.87 -9.35
C ILE A 22 3.99 -9.35 -10.72
N ALA A 23 3.46 -10.57 -10.83
CA ALA A 23 2.96 -11.09 -12.10
C ALA A 23 1.82 -10.23 -12.66
N TRP A 24 0.90 -9.79 -11.80
CA TRP A 24 -0.22 -8.95 -12.21
C TRP A 24 0.20 -7.51 -12.57
N ILE A 25 0.96 -6.85 -11.71
CA ILE A 25 1.41 -5.47 -11.95
C ILE A 25 2.38 -5.42 -13.14
N GLY A 26 3.27 -6.40 -13.25
CA GLY A 26 4.22 -6.54 -14.35
C GLY A 26 3.52 -6.66 -15.69
N SER A 27 2.54 -7.56 -15.81
CA SER A 27 1.72 -7.70 -17.04
C SER A 27 0.94 -6.42 -17.35
N SER A 28 0.34 -5.77 -16.34
CA SER A 28 -0.35 -4.49 -16.54
C SER A 28 0.58 -3.40 -17.08
N PHE A 29 1.80 -3.30 -16.54
CA PHE A 29 2.79 -2.32 -17.01
C PHE A 29 3.24 -2.63 -18.42
N TYR A 30 3.52 -3.90 -18.70
CA TYR A 30 3.91 -4.37 -20.01
C TYR A 30 2.85 -4.04 -21.07
N PHE A 31 1.56 -4.36 -20.85
CA PHE A 31 0.52 -4.10 -21.83
C PHE A 31 0.26 -2.61 -22.07
N ILE A 32 0.35 -1.77 -21.03
CA ILE A 32 0.21 -0.31 -21.18
C ILE A 32 1.38 0.28 -21.97
N TRP A 33 2.59 -0.24 -21.76
CA TRP A 33 3.75 0.12 -22.56
C TRP A 33 3.64 -0.39 -24.00
N LEU A 34 3.23 -1.65 -24.20
CA LEU A 34 3.07 -2.29 -25.50
C LEU A 34 2.08 -1.52 -26.36
N ASP A 35 0.89 -1.21 -25.84
CA ASP A 35 -0.13 -0.40 -26.51
C ASP A 35 0.39 0.97 -26.98
N ARG A 36 1.43 1.48 -26.31
CA ARG A 36 2.10 2.74 -26.65
C ARG A 36 3.26 2.59 -27.62
N ALA A 37 3.94 1.46 -27.60
CA ALA A 37 5.12 1.22 -28.40
C ALA A 37 4.75 0.81 -29.83
N LEU A 38 3.51 0.38 -30.08
CA LEU A 38 2.99 0.07 -31.41
C LEU A 38 3.18 1.24 -32.38
N THR A 39 3.74 0.93 -33.54
CA THR A 39 3.90 1.83 -34.68
C THR A 39 2.89 1.49 -35.78
N ARG A 40 2.73 2.40 -36.75
CA ARG A 40 1.97 2.07 -37.96
C ARG A 40 2.71 0.95 -38.72
N PRO A 41 2.02 -0.11 -39.15
CA PRO A 41 2.65 -1.20 -39.87
C PRO A 41 3.27 -0.69 -41.17
N GLN A 42 4.47 -1.15 -41.52
CA GLN A 42 5.10 -0.80 -42.81
C GLN A 42 4.29 -1.33 -44.00
N ASN A 43 3.69 -2.51 -43.83
CA ASN A 43 2.78 -3.11 -44.80
C ASN A 43 1.38 -3.17 -44.17
N GLU A 44 0.43 -2.44 -44.75
CA GLU A 44 -0.96 -2.45 -44.27
C GLU A 44 -1.55 -3.85 -44.41
N LYS A 45 -1.93 -4.44 -43.27
CA LYS A 45 -2.63 -5.72 -43.21
C LYS A 45 -4.05 -5.49 -42.73
N PRO A 46 -5.07 -6.10 -43.36
CA PRO A 46 -6.45 -5.97 -42.92
C PRO A 46 -6.60 -6.32 -41.42
N GLY A 47 -7.23 -5.43 -40.66
CA GLY A 47 -7.51 -5.63 -39.24
C GLY A 47 -6.32 -5.39 -38.30
N VAL A 48 -5.12 -5.03 -38.78
CA VAL A 48 -3.97 -4.66 -37.93
C VAL A 48 -3.99 -3.16 -37.64
N GLU A 49 -4.08 -2.80 -36.36
CA GLU A 49 -4.06 -1.41 -35.89
C GLU A 49 -2.64 -0.86 -35.75
N GLY A 50 -1.69 -1.73 -35.42
CA GLY A 50 -0.28 -1.41 -35.28
C GLY A 50 0.54 -2.66 -34.98
N ASP A 51 1.84 -2.56 -35.19
CA ASP A 51 2.80 -3.61 -34.88
C ASP A 51 4.02 -3.09 -34.13
N LEU A 52 4.73 -4.02 -33.48
CA LEU A 52 5.97 -3.76 -32.78
C LEU A 52 6.90 -4.95 -32.93
N TRP A 53 8.14 -4.67 -33.30
CA TRP A 53 9.25 -5.61 -33.20
C TRP A 53 9.94 -5.49 -31.85
N MET A 54 10.18 -6.62 -31.20
CA MET A 54 10.85 -6.71 -29.91
C MET A 54 11.94 -7.77 -29.95
N VAL A 55 12.98 -7.59 -29.14
CA VAL A 55 14.05 -8.58 -28.96
C VAL A 55 14.06 -9.06 -27.52
N HIS A 56 14.10 -10.37 -27.32
CA HIS A 56 14.25 -10.96 -25.99
C HIS A 56 14.87 -12.36 -26.08
N SER A 57 15.73 -12.72 -25.13
CA SER A 57 16.37 -14.05 -25.05
C SER A 57 16.99 -14.57 -26.36
N GLY A 58 17.59 -13.65 -27.14
CA GLY A 58 18.22 -13.97 -28.44
C GLY A 58 17.25 -14.11 -29.62
N GLY A 59 15.93 -13.97 -29.41
CA GLY A 59 14.91 -14.02 -30.46
C GLY A 59 14.32 -12.65 -30.80
N PHE A 60 13.79 -12.55 -32.02
CA PHE A 60 13.01 -11.40 -32.49
C PHE A 60 11.53 -11.78 -32.57
N TYR A 61 10.67 -10.95 -31.97
CA TYR A 61 9.23 -11.15 -31.90
C TYR A 61 8.53 -9.99 -32.61
N GLN A 62 7.58 -10.30 -33.48
CA GLN A 62 6.64 -9.31 -34.01
C GLN A 62 5.30 -9.48 -33.31
N VAL A 63 4.81 -8.42 -32.68
CA VAL A 63 3.49 -8.40 -32.04
C VAL A 63 2.60 -7.42 -32.78
N GLU A 64 1.45 -7.92 -33.23
CA GLU A 64 0.44 -7.14 -33.94
C GLU A 64 -0.78 -6.97 -33.04
N LYS A 65 -1.22 -5.71 -32.87
CA LYS A 65 -2.52 -5.43 -32.27
C LYS A 65 -3.58 -5.48 -33.35
N ARG A 66 -4.53 -6.41 -33.21
CA ARG A 66 -5.58 -6.64 -34.19
C ARG A 66 -6.95 -6.22 -33.67
N ARG A 67 -7.79 -5.76 -34.58
CA ARG A 67 -9.24 -5.60 -34.44
C ARG A 67 -9.89 -6.69 -35.28
N PRO A 68 -10.14 -7.87 -34.70
CA PRO A 68 -10.52 -9.03 -35.50
C PRO A 68 -11.88 -8.78 -36.19
N GLY A 69 -11.93 -9.14 -37.48
CA GLY A 69 -13.16 -9.07 -38.27
C GLY A 69 -14.17 -10.15 -37.88
N PRO A 70 -15.42 -10.07 -38.36
CA PRO A 70 -16.41 -11.10 -38.11
C PRO A 70 -15.91 -12.51 -38.49
N GLY A 71 -16.02 -13.47 -37.57
CA GLY A 71 -15.54 -14.85 -37.76
C GLY A 71 -14.04 -15.05 -37.55
N ASP A 72 -13.23 -13.99 -37.45
CA ASP A 72 -11.78 -14.06 -37.29
C ASP A 72 -11.40 -14.14 -35.80
N VAL A 73 -11.61 -15.30 -35.19
CA VAL A 73 -11.27 -15.53 -33.77
C VAL A 73 -10.07 -16.46 -33.66
N PRO A 74 -8.96 -16.02 -33.04
CA PRO A 74 -7.82 -16.89 -32.81
C PRO A 74 -8.25 -18.16 -32.03
N PRO A 75 -7.70 -19.34 -32.38
CA PRO A 75 -8.09 -20.59 -31.74
C PRO A 75 -7.67 -20.64 -30.26
N VAL A 76 -6.58 -19.97 -29.91
CA VAL A 76 -6.03 -19.93 -28.56
C VAL A 76 -5.92 -18.48 -28.10
N LEU A 77 -6.51 -18.18 -26.94
CA LEU A 77 -6.45 -16.88 -26.29
C LEU A 77 -6.00 -17.06 -24.84
N HIS A 78 -4.94 -16.36 -24.45
CA HIS A 78 -4.52 -16.29 -23.06
C HIS A 78 -5.26 -15.16 -22.32
N TRP A 79 -5.70 -15.44 -21.09
CA TRP A 79 -6.48 -14.51 -20.28
C TRP A 79 -5.76 -14.19 -18.96
N PHE A 80 -5.28 -12.95 -18.83
CA PHE A 80 -4.63 -12.42 -17.62
C PHE A 80 -5.67 -12.08 -16.54
N LYS A 81 -6.21 -13.08 -15.87
CA LYS A 81 -7.24 -12.93 -14.83
C LYS A 81 -6.87 -13.51 -13.47
N TRP A 82 -6.02 -14.54 -13.47
CA TRP A 82 -5.72 -15.31 -12.27
C TRP A 82 -4.69 -14.62 -11.39
N GLU A 83 -3.75 -13.88 -11.99
CA GLU A 83 -2.74 -13.10 -11.28
C GLU A 83 -3.43 -12.02 -10.42
N ALA A 84 -4.43 -11.33 -10.98
CA ALA A 84 -5.22 -10.34 -10.26
C ALA A 84 -6.04 -10.96 -9.12
N MET A 85 -6.72 -12.08 -9.41
CA MET A 85 -7.55 -12.78 -8.44
C MET A 85 -6.73 -13.36 -7.29
N LEU A 86 -5.62 -14.04 -7.57
CA LEU A 86 -4.76 -14.64 -6.56
C LEU A 86 -4.12 -13.56 -5.67
N THR A 87 -3.70 -12.43 -6.25
CA THR A 87 -3.22 -11.28 -5.48
C THR A 87 -4.29 -10.79 -4.51
N TRP A 88 -5.53 -10.64 -4.97
CA TRP A 88 -6.61 -10.17 -4.11
C TRP A 88 -6.98 -11.18 -3.02
N ILE A 89 -7.16 -12.46 -3.35
CA ILE A 89 -7.50 -13.52 -2.38
C ILE A 89 -6.45 -13.57 -1.26
N THR A 90 -5.18 -13.62 -1.63
CA THR A 90 -4.08 -13.67 -0.65
C THR A 90 -3.97 -12.36 0.14
N GLY A 91 -4.24 -11.21 -0.48
CA GLY A 91 -4.27 -9.91 0.19
C GLY A 91 -5.38 -9.80 1.24
N ILE A 92 -6.59 -10.27 0.92
CA ILE A 92 -7.71 -10.34 1.87
C ILE A 92 -7.41 -11.35 2.98
N ALA A 93 -6.85 -12.52 2.65
CA ALA A 93 -6.42 -13.48 3.66
C ALA A 93 -5.40 -12.87 4.64
N LEU A 94 -4.44 -12.07 4.14
CA LEU A 94 -3.49 -11.33 4.99
C LEU A 94 -4.17 -10.23 5.81
N LEU A 95 -5.13 -9.49 5.24
CA LEU A 95 -5.90 -8.49 5.99
C LEU A 95 -6.63 -9.16 7.16
N VAL A 96 -7.32 -10.27 6.90
CA VAL A 96 -8.05 -11.04 7.93
C VAL A 96 -7.08 -11.58 8.98
N LEU A 97 -6.03 -12.29 8.56
CA LEU A 97 -5.08 -12.93 9.47
C LEU A 97 -4.34 -11.90 10.34
N VAL A 98 -3.80 -10.85 9.72
CA VAL A 98 -2.92 -9.90 10.40
C VAL A 98 -3.70 -8.83 11.16
N TYR A 99 -4.83 -8.35 10.65
CA TYR A 99 -5.55 -7.24 11.27
C TYR A 99 -6.81 -7.69 12.01
N TYR A 100 -7.62 -8.57 11.41
CA TYR A 100 -8.91 -8.92 12.02
C TYR A 100 -8.80 -10.01 13.09
N LEU A 101 -7.95 -11.02 12.90
CA LEU A 101 -7.76 -12.10 13.85
C LEU A 101 -6.80 -11.74 14.99
N SER A 102 -5.66 -11.09 14.69
CA SER A 102 -4.67 -10.74 15.72
C SER A 102 -5.14 -9.59 16.64
N GLY A 103 -5.95 -8.65 16.12
CA GLY A 103 -6.44 -7.46 16.82
C GLY A 103 -5.38 -6.40 17.17
N ALA A 104 -4.14 -6.82 17.46
CA ALA A 104 -3.07 -5.98 17.97
C ALA A 104 -2.63 -4.84 17.02
N TYR A 105 -2.80 -5.04 15.71
CA TYR A 105 -2.45 -4.03 14.71
C TYR A 105 -3.65 -3.19 14.27
N LEU A 106 -4.89 -3.56 14.62
CA LEU A 106 -6.11 -2.93 14.08
C LEU A 106 -6.47 -1.63 14.81
N LEU A 107 -6.39 -1.64 16.13
CA LEU A 107 -6.86 -0.55 17.00
C LEU A 107 -5.70 0.14 17.70
N ASP A 108 -5.89 1.43 17.97
CA ASP A 108 -5.03 2.23 18.83
C ASP A 108 -5.91 3.09 19.76
N PRO A 109 -5.92 2.81 21.07
CA PRO A 109 -6.75 3.55 22.03
C PRO A 109 -6.42 5.06 22.10
N SER A 110 -5.23 5.47 21.67
CA SER A 110 -4.86 6.88 21.57
C SER A 110 -5.48 7.59 20.37
N VAL A 111 -5.94 6.83 19.37
CA VAL A 111 -6.62 7.36 18.17
C VAL A 111 -8.13 7.34 18.35
N SER A 112 -8.70 6.19 18.74
CA SER A 112 -10.14 6.00 18.88
C SER A 112 -10.47 4.86 19.83
N ARG A 113 -11.69 4.89 20.40
CA ARG A 113 -12.21 3.88 21.34
C ARG A 113 -13.22 2.93 20.70
N ILE A 114 -13.29 2.86 19.36
CA ILE A 114 -14.20 1.92 18.69
C ILE A 114 -13.84 0.47 19.02
N GLY A 115 -14.85 -0.39 19.14
CA GLY A 115 -14.66 -1.81 19.37
C GLY A 115 -14.11 -2.54 18.15
N ARG A 116 -13.45 -3.69 18.38
CA ARG A 116 -12.90 -4.55 17.32
C ARG A 116 -13.94 -4.96 16.28
N GLY A 117 -15.16 -5.31 16.72
CA GLY A 117 -16.25 -5.67 15.81
C GLY A 117 -16.63 -4.52 14.85
N THR A 118 -16.75 -3.30 15.38
CA THR A 118 -17.01 -2.08 14.59
C THR A 118 -15.87 -1.80 13.61
N ALA A 119 -14.61 -1.95 14.03
CA ALA A 119 -13.46 -1.75 13.16
C ALA A 119 -13.41 -2.77 12.00
N ILE A 120 -13.71 -4.04 12.27
CA ILE A 120 -13.81 -5.07 11.24
C ILE A 120 -14.98 -4.78 10.29
N ALA A 121 -16.16 -4.44 10.83
CA ALA A 121 -17.33 -4.10 10.03
C ALA A 121 -17.08 -2.87 9.14
N LEU A 122 -16.39 -1.85 9.66
CA LEU A 122 -15.94 -0.69 8.90
C LEU A 122 -15.03 -1.11 7.74
N GLY A 123 -14.05 -1.98 8.00
CA GLY A 123 -13.14 -2.48 6.97
C GLY A 123 -13.84 -3.28 5.88
N ILE A 124 -14.71 -4.24 6.24
CA ILE A 124 -15.50 -5.03 5.28
C ILE A 124 -16.47 -4.13 4.50
N GLY A 125 -17.20 -3.27 5.20
CA GLY A 125 -18.14 -2.32 4.61
C GLY A 125 -17.44 -1.40 3.61
N LEU A 126 -16.22 -0.94 3.91
CA LEU A 126 -15.42 -0.13 3.01
C LEU A 126 -15.09 -0.87 1.70
N LEU A 127 -14.66 -2.12 1.78
CA LEU A 127 -14.31 -2.89 0.57
C LEU A 127 -15.54 -3.13 -0.32
N LEU A 128 -16.69 -3.47 0.29
CA LEU A 128 -17.93 -3.74 -0.45
C LEU A 128 -18.56 -2.48 -1.04
N SER A 129 -18.60 -1.37 -0.28
CA SER A 129 -19.20 -0.12 -0.73
C SER A 129 -18.27 0.69 -1.63
N GLY A 130 -16.96 0.67 -1.36
CA GLY A 130 -15.98 1.48 -2.06
C GLY A 130 -15.92 1.19 -3.55
N TRP A 131 -15.95 -0.10 -3.95
CA TRP A 131 -16.06 -0.45 -5.37
C TRP A 131 -17.37 0.02 -5.99
N LYS A 132 -18.52 -0.17 -5.31
CA LYS A 132 -19.84 0.24 -5.85
C LYS A 132 -19.91 1.75 -6.07
N ILE A 133 -19.40 2.55 -5.13
CA ILE A 133 -19.34 4.01 -5.22
C ILE A 133 -18.43 4.43 -6.38
N TYR A 134 -17.22 3.86 -6.45
CA TYR A 134 -16.29 4.14 -7.54
C TYR A 134 -16.87 3.75 -8.91
N ASP A 135 -17.45 2.55 -9.04
CA ASP A 135 -18.01 2.09 -10.30
C ASP A 135 -19.21 2.93 -10.72
N GLY A 136 -20.10 3.26 -9.77
CA GLY A 136 -21.24 4.15 -9.98
C GLY A 136 -20.83 5.53 -10.47
N LEU A 137 -19.81 6.15 -9.85
CA LEU A 137 -19.28 7.45 -10.28
C LEU A 137 -18.82 7.41 -11.75
N TRP A 138 -18.03 6.41 -12.11
CA TRP A 138 -17.45 6.28 -13.44
C TRP A 138 -18.40 5.66 -14.48
N ARG A 139 -19.62 5.26 -14.09
CA ARG A 139 -20.72 4.93 -14.99
C ARG A 139 -21.74 6.06 -15.13
N SER A 140 -21.72 7.02 -14.22
CA SER A 140 -22.59 8.19 -14.25
C SER A 140 -22.23 9.15 -15.41
N PRO A 141 -23.09 10.13 -15.72
CA PRO A 141 -22.78 11.17 -16.70
C PRO A 141 -21.50 11.96 -16.40
N LEU A 142 -21.04 11.98 -15.15
CA LEU A 142 -19.79 12.63 -14.75
C LEU A 142 -18.56 12.00 -15.42
N ALA A 143 -18.64 10.74 -15.86
CA ALA A 143 -17.57 10.09 -16.62
C ALA A 143 -17.24 10.80 -17.95
N LYS A 144 -18.17 11.59 -18.50
CA LYS A 144 -17.93 12.45 -19.67
C LYS A 144 -17.02 13.65 -19.35
N ARG A 145 -16.84 13.98 -18.08
CA ARG A 145 -15.96 15.05 -17.57
C ARG A 145 -14.87 14.43 -16.68
N PRO A 146 -13.87 13.74 -17.28
CA PRO A 146 -12.92 12.91 -16.53
C PRO A 146 -12.14 13.67 -15.46
N GLY A 147 -11.83 14.96 -15.67
CA GLY A 147 -11.18 15.79 -14.65
C GLY A 147 -12.02 15.95 -13.37
N ILE A 148 -13.32 16.17 -13.51
CA ILE A 148 -14.25 16.29 -12.36
C ILE A 148 -14.43 14.93 -11.69
N ALA A 149 -14.64 13.87 -12.46
CA ALA A 149 -14.77 12.51 -11.90
C ALA A 149 -13.50 12.07 -11.15
N ALA A 150 -12.31 12.42 -11.67
CA ALA A 150 -11.04 12.18 -10.99
C ALA A 150 -10.90 13.01 -9.71
N ALA A 151 -11.27 14.29 -9.72
CA ALA A 151 -11.26 15.13 -8.53
C ALA A 151 -12.21 14.60 -7.44
N ILE A 152 -13.42 14.15 -7.81
CA ILE A 152 -14.36 13.51 -6.89
C ILE A 152 -13.76 12.20 -6.36
N SER A 153 -13.14 11.38 -7.21
CA SER A 153 -12.47 10.14 -6.79
C SER A 153 -11.36 10.41 -5.76
N LEU A 154 -10.56 11.47 -5.98
CA LEU A 154 -9.52 11.88 -5.04
C LEU A 154 -10.11 12.42 -3.73
N ALA A 155 -11.20 13.20 -3.79
CA ALA A 155 -11.90 13.69 -2.60
C ALA A 155 -12.51 12.55 -1.77
N LEU A 156 -13.09 11.53 -2.43
CA LEU A 156 -13.60 10.33 -1.77
C LEU A 156 -12.46 9.53 -1.13
N LEU A 157 -11.34 9.35 -1.84
CA LEU A 157 -10.15 8.70 -1.28
C LEU A 157 -9.62 9.47 -0.07
N ALA A 158 -9.59 10.81 -0.13
CA ALA A 158 -9.21 11.66 0.99
C ALA A 158 -10.15 11.51 2.19
N ALA A 159 -11.46 11.54 1.96
CA ALA A 159 -12.46 11.37 3.00
C ALA A 159 -12.33 10.00 3.70
N VAL A 160 -12.20 8.92 2.93
CA VAL A 160 -11.95 7.57 3.46
C VAL A 160 -10.63 7.50 4.22
N THR A 161 -9.57 8.08 3.68
CA THR A 161 -8.24 8.06 4.32
C THR A 161 -8.26 8.79 5.66
N VAL A 162 -8.89 9.98 5.71
CA VAL A 162 -9.11 10.73 6.95
C VAL A 162 -9.93 9.90 7.93
N LEU A 163 -11.10 9.38 7.50
CA LEU A 163 -11.97 8.57 8.34
C LEU A 163 -11.21 7.39 8.98
N LEU A 164 -10.46 6.62 8.18
CA LEU A 164 -9.70 5.48 8.66
C LEU A 164 -8.57 5.88 9.60
N CYS A 165 -7.83 6.95 9.29
CA CYS A 165 -6.74 7.43 10.16
C CYS A 165 -7.23 8.01 11.49
N ARG A 166 -8.52 8.37 11.59
CA ARG A 166 -9.17 8.84 12.81
C ARG A 166 -9.87 7.74 13.61
N LEU A 167 -10.06 6.56 13.02
CA LEU A 167 -10.81 5.45 13.64
C LEU A 167 -9.94 4.22 13.92
N LEU A 168 -8.95 3.95 13.09
CA LEU A 168 -8.07 2.79 13.19
C LEU A 168 -6.65 3.23 13.59
N SER A 169 -5.80 2.26 13.97
CA SER A 169 -4.37 2.54 14.08
C SER A 169 -3.83 3.05 12.73
N GLY A 170 -2.83 3.94 12.73
CA GLY A 170 -2.27 4.47 11.48
C GLY A 170 -1.80 3.37 10.53
N ARG A 171 -1.23 2.29 11.08
CA ARG A 171 -0.81 1.10 10.34
C ARG A 171 -2.00 0.39 9.67
N ALA A 172 -3.08 0.17 10.42
CA ALA A 172 -4.28 -0.45 9.88
C ALA A 172 -4.96 0.44 8.85
N ALA A 173 -5.07 1.75 9.11
CA ALA A 173 -5.68 2.71 8.20
C ALA A 173 -5.02 2.66 6.82
N PHE A 174 -3.69 2.69 6.75
CA PHE A 174 -2.94 2.59 5.49
C PHE A 174 -3.26 1.29 4.77
N MET A 175 -3.21 0.15 5.47
CA MET A 175 -3.52 -1.15 4.86
C MET A 175 -4.95 -1.25 4.35
N HIS A 176 -5.94 -0.67 5.03
CA HIS A 176 -7.33 -0.67 4.57
C HIS A 176 -7.51 0.21 3.32
N VAL A 177 -6.81 1.34 3.22
CA VAL A 177 -6.76 2.13 1.98
C VAL A 177 -6.15 1.30 0.85
N GLY A 178 -5.04 0.60 1.10
CA GLY A 178 -4.42 -0.30 0.11
C GLY A 178 -5.34 -1.43 -0.33
N SER A 179 -6.02 -2.08 0.62
CA SER A 179 -7.01 -3.13 0.36
C SER A 179 -8.21 -2.61 -0.44
N LEU A 180 -8.66 -1.37 -0.19
CA LEU A 180 -9.70 -0.73 -0.99
C LEU A 180 -9.23 -0.54 -2.44
N LEU A 181 -8.06 0.06 -2.64
CA LEU A 181 -7.51 0.27 -3.99
C LEU A 181 -7.33 -1.07 -4.73
N GLY A 182 -6.77 -2.08 -4.06
CA GLY A 182 -6.61 -3.42 -4.63
C GLY A 182 -7.94 -4.09 -4.97
N THR A 183 -8.96 -3.90 -4.14
CA THR A 183 -10.32 -4.42 -4.40
C THR A 183 -10.96 -3.73 -5.60
N ILE A 184 -10.85 -2.40 -5.71
CA ILE A 184 -11.30 -1.68 -6.88
C ILE A 184 -10.58 -2.20 -8.14
N MET A 185 -9.27 -2.42 -8.05
CA MET A 185 -8.46 -2.88 -9.18
C MET A 185 -8.85 -4.28 -9.67
N VAL A 186 -9.03 -5.25 -8.76
CA VAL A 186 -9.46 -6.61 -9.16
C VAL A 186 -10.89 -6.60 -9.68
N ALA A 187 -11.78 -5.83 -9.06
CA ALA A 187 -13.17 -5.74 -9.50
C ALA A 187 -13.28 -5.07 -10.88
N ASN A 188 -12.41 -4.10 -11.19
CA ASN A 188 -12.28 -3.58 -12.57
C ASN A 188 -11.97 -4.69 -13.58
N VAL A 189 -11.09 -5.63 -13.22
CA VAL A 189 -10.76 -6.78 -14.10
C VAL A 189 -11.98 -7.67 -14.28
N TRP A 190 -12.60 -8.11 -13.20
CA TRP A 190 -13.64 -9.14 -13.24
C TRP A 190 -15.03 -8.63 -13.64
N GLU A 191 -15.39 -7.41 -13.29
CA GLU A 191 -16.74 -6.86 -13.51
C GLU A 191 -16.85 -5.94 -14.73
N ARG A 192 -15.71 -5.48 -15.28
CA ARG A 192 -15.69 -4.51 -16.38
C ARG A 192 -14.83 -4.92 -17.55
N ILE A 193 -13.60 -5.40 -17.31
CA ILE A 193 -12.67 -5.73 -18.41
C ILE A 193 -13.00 -7.10 -19.02
N LEU A 194 -13.08 -8.16 -18.21
CA LEU A 194 -13.35 -9.50 -18.71
C LEU A 194 -14.72 -9.61 -19.39
N PRO A 195 -15.83 -9.08 -18.85
CA PRO A 195 -17.13 -9.17 -19.50
C PRO A 195 -17.17 -8.41 -20.85
N ALA A 196 -16.50 -7.25 -20.94
CA ALA A 196 -16.38 -6.51 -22.19
C ALA A 196 -15.63 -7.31 -23.26
N GLN A 197 -14.50 -7.92 -22.89
CA GLN A 197 -13.72 -8.79 -23.79
C GLN A 197 -14.51 -10.02 -24.22
N GLN A 198 -15.27 -10.64 -23.32
CA GLN A 198 -16.14 -11.79 -23.64
C GLN A 198 -17.27 -11.42 -24.60
N GLN A 199 -17.91 -10.26 -24.42
CA GLN A 199 -18.97 -9.78 -25.33
C GLN A 199 -18.42 -9.50 -26.73
N MET A 200 -17.27 -8.83 -26.83
CA MET A 200 -16.60 -8.60 -28.11
C MET A 200 -16.27 -9.93 -28.80
N LEU A 201 -15.70 -10.88 -28.07
CA LEU A 201 -15.36 -12.21 -28.58
C LEU A 201 -16.60 -12.99 -29.04
N ALA A 202 -17.69 -12.93 -28.28
CA ALA A 202 -18.94 -13.59 -28.63
C ALA A 202 -19.56 -13.02 -29.91
N ALA A 203 -19.50 -11.69 -30.11
CA ALA A 203 -19.94 -11.06 -31.35
C ALA A 203 -19.08 -11.52 -32.54
N THR A 204 -17.75 -11.49 -32.40
CA THR A 204 -16.83 -11.95 -33.44
C THR A 204 -17.05 -13.42 -33.80
N ARG A 205 -17.21 -14.31 -32.80
CA ARG A 205 -17.52 -15.74 -33.02
C ARG A 205 -18.84 -15.97 -33.75
N ALA A 206 -19.83 -15.11 -33.50
CA ALA A 206 -21.13 -15.16 -34.15
C ALA A 206 -21.14 -14.54 -35.56
N GLY A 207 -19.98 -14.18 -36.12
CA GLY A 207 -19.91 -13.52 -37.43
C GLY A 207 -20.51 -12.11 -37.44
N ARG A 208 -20.60 -11.45 -36.27
CA ARG A 208 -21.06 -10.07 -36.13
C ARG A 208 -19.89 -9.13 -35.83
N PRO A 209 -19.95 -7.86 -36.26
CA PRO A 209 -18.95 -6.87 -35.87
C PRO A 209 -18.95 -6.66 -34.35
N ALA A 210 -17.77 -6.67 -33.73
CA ALA A 210 -17.62 -6.42 -32.31
C ALA A 210 -17.83 -4.93 -31.98
N ASP A 211 -18.53 -4.62 -30.89
CA ASP A 211 -18.64 -3.26 -30.37
C ASP A 211 -17.35 -2.84 -29.66
N PHE A 212 -16.51 -2.06 -30.34
CA PHE A 212 -15.25 -1.57 -29.80
C PHE A 212 -15.42 -0.51 -28.71
N THR A 213 -16.61 0.05 -28.50
CA THR A 213 -16.85 0.96 -27.35
C THR A 213 -16.71 0.23 -26.02
N LEU A 214 -16.95 -1.09 -25.99
CA LEU A 214 -16.69 -1.95 -24.84
C LEU A 214 -15.18 -2.03 -24.53
N GLY A 215 -14.34 -2.14 -25.56
CA GLY A 215 -12.89 -2.16 -25.43
C GLY A 215 -12.34 -0.84 -24.87
N GLU A 216 -12.85 0.30 -25.34
CA GLU A 216 -12.44 1.61 -24.80
C GLU A 216 -12.85 1.80 -23.34
N ARG A 217 -14.04 1.33 -22.93
CA ARG A 217 -14.46 1.33 -21.52
C ARG A 217 -13.57 0.42 -20.67
N ALA A 218 -13.22 -0.76 -21.17
CA ALA A 218 -12.30 -1.68 -20.49
C ALA A 218 -10.88 -1.07 -20.35
N LYS A 219 -10.40 -0.40 -21.39
CA LYS A 219 -9.13 0.32 -21.39
C LYS A 219 -9.11 1.44 -20.35
N GLN A 220 -10.20 2.21 -20.21
CA GLN A 220 -10.31 3.23 -19.16
C GLN A 220 -10.09 2.62 -17.76
N ARG A 221 -10.70 1.47 -17.47
CA ARG A 221 -10.51 0.78 -16.18
C ARG A 221 -9.08 0.27 -15.99
N SER A 222 -8.46 -0.21 -17.06
CA SER A 222 -7.05 -0.62 -17.05
C SER A 222 -6.12 0.57 -16.75
N VAL A 223 -6.42 1.74 -17.31
CA VAL A 223 -5.70 2.99 -17.01
C VAL A 223 -5.88 3.38 -15.54
N HIS A 224 -7.09 3.31 -14.99
CA HIS A 224 -7.30 3.59 -13.56
C HIS A 224 -6.49 2.66 -12.66
N ASN A 225 -6.49 1.35 -12.95
CA ASN A 225 -5.67 0.37 -12.23
C ASN A 225 -4.20 0.75 -12.25
N SER A 226 -3.74 1.22 -13.39
CA SER A 226 -2.36 1.67 -13.55
C SER A 226 -2.00 2.83 -12.63
N TYR A 227 -2.85 3.85 -12.52
CA TYR A 227 -2.64 4.99 -11.61
C TYR A 227 -2.65 4.60 -10.13
N MET A 228 -3.48 3.62 -9.75
CA MET A 228 -3.57 3.13 -8.37
C MET A 228 -2.36 2.26 -7.95
N THR A 229 -1.56 1.80 -8.90
CA THR A 229 -0.51 0.81 -8.65
C THR A 229 0.63 1.33 -7.76
N PHE A 230 1.20 2.50 -8.07
CA PHE A 230 2.28 3.07 -7.25
C PHE A 230 1.85 3.44 -5.83
N PRO A 231 0.69 4.09 -5.61
CA PRO A 231 0.14 4.24 -4.28
C PRO A 231 0.01 2.92 -3.51
N LEU A 232 -0.51 1.88 -4.17
CA LEU A 232 -0.72 0.57 -3.56
C LEU A 232 0.60 -0.11 -3.17
N LEU A 233 1.62 -0.08 -4.03
CA LEU A 233 2.96 -0.61 -3.74
C LEU A 233 3.60 0.10 -2.55
N PHE A 234 3.48 1.44 -2.49
CA PHE A 234 3.96 2.19 -1.33
C PHE A 234 3.23 1.77 -0.04
N ILE A 235 1.90 1.65 -0.07
CA ILE A 235 1.12 1.24 1.10
C ILE A 235 1.58 -0.12 1.64
N MET A 236 1.86 -1.09 0.76
CA MET A 236 2.40 -2.40 1.16
C MET A 236 3.74 -2.25 1.90
N LEU A 237 4.61 -1.38 1.39
CA LEU A 237 5.94 -1.11 1.96
C LEU A 237 5.88 -0.26 3.25
N SER A 238 4.85 0.56 3.42
CA SER A 238 4.75 1.56 4.49
C SER A 238 4.90 0.99 5.91
N ASN A 239 4.58 -0.29 6.11
CA ASN A 239 4.77 -0.98 7.39
C ASN A 239 6.23 -1.00 7.87
N HIS A 240 7.19 -0.89 6.95
CA HIS A 240 8.63 -0.81 7.23
C HIS A 240 9.11 0.60 7.57
N PHE A 241 8.28 1.63 7.33
CA PHE A 241 8.62 3.04 7.50
C PHE A 241 7.61 3.74 8.42
N PRO A 242 7.65 3.49 9.75
CA PRO A 242 6.64 4.00 10.67
C PRO A 242 6.47 5.52 10.69
N ALA A 243 7.52 6.26 10.34
CA ALA A 243 7.47 7.71 10.20
C ALA A 243 6.29 8.18 9.31
N THR A 244 5.91 7.40 8.30
CA THR A 244 4.83 7.78 7.37
C THR A 244 3.44 7.64 7.99
N TYR A 245 3.18 6.57 8.75
CA TYR A 245 1.86 6.29 9.32
C TYR A 245 1.69 6.76 10.78
N ALA A 246 2.79 7.01 11.48
CA ALA A 246 2.78 7.49 12.87
C ALA A 246 2.75 9.02 12.98
N SER A 247 2.91 9.75 11.88
CA SER A 247 2.74 11.20 11.86
C SER A 247 1.32 11.60 12.30
N PRO A 248 1.13 12.67 13.09
CA PRO A 248 -0.19 13.19 13.43
C PRO A 248 -1.05 13.57 12.22
N VAL A 249 -0.40 13.83 11.07
CA VAL A 249 -1.02 14.13 9.78
C VAL A 249 -0.81 13.00 8.77
N ASN A 250 -0.74 11.75 9.26
CA ASN A 250 -0.57 10.54 8.45
C ASN A 250 -1.52 10.43 7.24
N TRP A 251 -2.76 10.88 7.37
CA TRP A 251 -3.74 10.93 6.28
C TRP A 251 -3.26 11.81 5.13
N LEU A 252 -2.66 12.97 5.43
CA LEU A 252 -2.14 13.90 4.43
C LEU A 252 -0.86 13.35 3.80
N VAL A 253 0.02 12.75 4.61
CA VAL A 253 1.22 12.05 4.11
C VAL A 253 0.82 10.98 3.10
N LEU A 254 -0.19 10.14 3.42
CA LEU A 254 -0.66 9.11 2.50
C LEU A 254 -1.23 9.71 1.22
N LEU A 255 -2.05 10.77 1.31
CA LEU A 255 -2.62 11.41 0.12
C LEU A 255 -1.57 12.03 -0.78
N LEU A 256 -0.57 12.70 -0.22
CA LEU A 256 0.55 13.26 -0.99
C LEU A 256 1.33 12.16 -1.72
N LEU A 257 1.55 11.01 -1.08
CA LEU A 257 2.21 9.87 -1.71
C LEU A 257 1.33 9.21 -2.78
N CYS A 258 0.02 9.17 -2.58
CA CYS A 258 -0.93 8.74 -3.61
C CYS A 258 -0.88 9.67 -4.84
N VAL A 259 -0.89 10.98 -4.61
CA VAL A 259 -0.79 12.00 -5.69
C VAL A 259 0.56 11.90 -6.39
N ALA A 260 1.67 11.78 -5.65
CA ALA A 260 2.99 11.61 -6.22
C ALA A 260 3.08 10.35 -7.09
N GLY A 261 2.61 9.21 -6.57
CA GLY A 261 2.56 7.95 -7.33
C GLY A 261 1.72 8.06 -8.60
N GLY A 262 0.53 8.68 -8.50
CA GLY A 262 -0.33 8.93 -9.66
C GLY A 262 0.32 9.86 -10.69
N ALA A 263 1.00 10.91 -10.25
CA ALA A 263 1.66 11.90 -11.11
C ALA A 263 2.91 11.33 -11.80
N VAL A 264 3.75 10.55 -11.09
CA VAL A 264 4.84 9.80 -11.71
C VAL A 264 4.29 8.84 -12.76
N ARG A 265 3.20 8.13 -12.43
CA ARG A 265 2.57 7.24 -13.40
C ARG A 265 2.01 8.01 -14.60
N HIS A 266 1.44 9.19 -14.39
CA HIS A 266 0.99 10.08 -15.47
C HIS A 266 2.14 10.41 -16.43
N ALA A 267 3.30 10.77 -15.90
CA ALA A 267 4.48 11.10 -16.67
C ALA A 267 5.04 9.89 -17.46
N MET A 268 5.00 8.69 -16.88
CA MET A 268 5.39 7.45 -17.57
C MET A 268 4.43 7.06 -18.69
N ILE A 269 3.14 7.35 -18.48
CA ILE A 269 2.09 7.13 -19.46
C ILE A 269 2.21 8.23 -20.52
N GLY A 270 1.82 9.47 -20.26
CA GLY A 270 1.66 10.53 -21.27
C GLY A 270 2.83 10.75 -22.24
N ARG A 271 2.51 11.16 -23.48
CA ARG A 271 3.51 11.52 -24.50
C ARG A 271 3.79 13.03 -24.45
N GLY A 272 5.02 13.41 -24.74
CA GLY A 272 5.43 14.81 -24.88
C GLY A 272 5.76 15.52 -23.55
N PRO A 273 6.23 16.77 -23.63
CA PRO A 273 6.71 17.53 -22.48
C PRO A 273 5.62 17.79 -21.43
N ALA A 274 4.37 18.03 -21.86
CA ALA A 274 3.22 18.26 -20.98
C ALA A 274 3.03 17.16 -19.92
N ALA A 275 3.21 15.88 -20.29
CA ALA A 275 3.11 14.77 -19.35
C ALA A 275 4.28 14.74 -18.35
N ARG A 276 5.48 15.14 -18.78
CA ARG A 276 6.68 15.20 -17.93
C ARG A 276 6.58 16.30 -16.88
N TRP A 277 5.82 17.37 -17.14
CA TRP A 277 5.53 18.40 -16.15
C TRP A 277 4.81 17.87 -14.91
N ALA A 278 4.16 16.71 -14.97
CA ALA A 278 3.59 16.04 -13.78
C ALA A 278 4.66 15.59 -12.76
N LEU A 279 5.94 15.50 -13.15
CA LEU A 279 7.03 15.17 -12.21
C LEU A 279 7.31 16.31 -11.22
N PHE A 280 7.06 17.56 -11.59
CA PHE A 280 7.24 18.69 -10.69
C PHE A 280 6.29 18.66 -9.47
N PRO A 281 4.95 18.59 -9.64
CA PRO A 281 4.05 18.42 -8.50
C PRO A 281 4.26 17.07 -7.79
N ALA A 282 4.73 16.03 -8.47
CA ALA A 282 5.11 14.78 -7.82
C ALA A 282 6.29 14.97 -6.84
N ALA A 283 7.34 15.66 -7.28
CA ALA A 283 8.50 15.98 -6.44
C ALA A 283 8.12 16.88 -5.26
N LEU A 284 7.26 17.88 -5.49
CA LEU A 284 6.74 18.74 -4.41
C LEU A 284 5.91 17.94 -3.39
N ALA A 285 5.03 17.04 -3.87
CA ALA A 285 4.23 16.19 -2.99
C ALA A 285 5.10 15.22 -2.18
N LEU A 286 6.16 14.66 -2.79
CA LEU A 286 7.15 13.83 -2.10
C LEU A 286 7.92 14.63 -1.04
N ALA A 287 8.42 15.82 -1.38
CA ALA A 287 9.12 16.68 -0.45
C ALA A 287 8.23 17.10 0.72
N ALA A 288 6.96 17.44 0.45
CA ALA A 288 5.97 17.73 1.48
C ALA A 288 5.68 16.51 2.35
N ALA A 289 5.51 15.32 1.77
CA ALA A 289 5.30 14.08 2.52
C ALA A 289 6.50 13.75 3.41
N MET A 290 7.73 13.90 2.90
CA MET A 290 8.96 13.77 3.67
C MET A 290 8.97 14.74 4.85
N PHE A 291 8.77 16.03 4.60
CA PHE A 291 8.75 17.05 5.65
C PHE A 291 7.69 16.76 6.73
N LEU A 292 6.46 16.39 6.33
CA LEU A 292 5.36 16.11 7.25
C LEU A 292 5.49 14.78 8.01
N SER A 293 6.30 13.85 7.51
CA SER A 293 6.57 12.55 8.14
C SER A 293 7.86 12.51 8.95
N THR A 294 8.73 13.51 8.83
CA THR A 294 9.90 13.62 9.72
C THR A 294 9.45 13.68 11.18
N PRO A 295 9.87 12.73 12.03
CA PRO A 295 9.58 12.78 13.45
C PRO A 295 10.21 14.03 14.04
N LYS A 296 9.40 14.96 14.54
CA LYS A 296 9.89 16.18 15.21
C LYS A 296 10.35 15.90 16.66
N GLY A 297 10.84 14.69 16.93
CA GLY A 297 11.22 14.24 18.25
C GLY A 297 12.42 15.01 18.78
N ALA A 298 12.28 15.53 20.01
CA ALA A 298 13.23 16.10 20.99
C ALA A 298 14.62 16.63 20.57
N ALA A 299 15.32 16.11 19.57
CA ALA A 299 16.65 16.56 19.15
C ALA A 299 16.68 18.01 18.65
N ALA A 300 15.61 18.51 18.02
CA ALA A 300 15.52 19.92 17.59
C ALA A 300 15.13 20.89 18.72
N ARG A 301 14.71 20.38 19.88
CA ARG A 301 14.21 21.18 21.01
C ARG A 301 14.85 20.82 22.34
N ALA A 302 15.89 19.99 22.33
CA ALA A 302 16.70 19.75 23.50
C ALA A 302 17.42 21.06 23.79
N PRO A 303 17.15 21.73 24.93
CA PRO A 303 18.10 22.70 25.44
C PRO A 303 19.44 21.96 25.50
N ARG A 304 20.49 22.60 24.98
CA ARG A 304 21.87 22.19 25.24
C ARG A 304 21.94 21.88 26.74
N ALA A 305 22.17 20.61 27.10
CA ALA A 305 21.93 20.10 28.44
C ALA A 305 22.45 21.07 29.50
N THR A 306 21.54 21.75 30.20
CA THR A 306 21.87 22.55 31.37
C THR A 306 21.92 21.61 32.56
N ASN A 307 22.98 20.81 32.71
CA ASN A 307 23.32 20.00 33.90
C ASN A 307 22.20 19.20 34.61
N ASP A 308 21.00 19.07 34.06
CA ASP A 308 19.97 18.18 34.57
C ASP A 308 20.46 16.76 34.35
N SER A 309 20.87 16.14 35.46
CA SER A 309 21.61 14.90 35.58
C SER A 309 21.20 13.88 34.53
N VAL A 310 22.19 13.35 33.80
CA VAL A 310 22.02 12.17 32.94
C VAL A 310 21.24 11.10 33.74
N PRO A 311 20.10 10.61 33.22
CA PRO A 311 19.31 9.62 33.95
C PRO A 311 20.14 8.38 34.27
N THR A 312 20.05 7.89 35.52
CA THR A 312 20.73 6.65 35.92
C THR A 312 20.21 5.47 35.12
N PHE A 313 21.07 4.50 34.85
CA PHE A 313 20.65 3.30 34.14
C PHE A 313 19.56 2.52 34.90
N ALA A 314 19.54 2.58 36.23
CA ALA A 314 18.48 1.98 37.05
C ALA A 314 17.08 2.55 36.71
N ALA A 315 16.97 3.86 36.53
CA ALA A 315 15.70 4.50 36.15
C ALA A 315 15.27 4.11 34.73
N VAL A 316 16.21 4.08 33.78
CA VAL A 316 15.98 3.59 32.41
C VAL A 316 15.52 2.13 32.42
N ARG A 317 16.18 1.29 33.21
CA ARG A 317 15.88 -0.14 33.32
C ARG A 317 14.47 -0.37 33.84
N SER A 318 14.02 0.42 34.82
CA SER A 318 12.64 0.36 35.32
C SER A 318 11.62 0.59 34.20
N VAL A 319 11.81 1.65 33.40
CA VAL A 319 10.94 1.95 32.24
C VAL A 319 10.98 0.81 31.22
N ILE A 320 12.16 0.32 30.85
CA ILE A 320 12.31 -0.78 29.89
C ILE A 320 11.64 -2.06 30.39
N THR A 321 11.79 -2.40 31.67
CA THR A 321 11.17 -3.57 32.27
C THR A 321 9.64 -3.49 32.27
N GLN A 322 9.06 -2.34 32.60
CA GLN A 322 7.61 -2.19 32.66
C GLN A 322 6.98 -2.03 31.26
N ARG A 323 7.66 -1.33 30.36
CA ARG A 323 7.07 -0.89 29.08
C ARG A 323 7.46 -1.76 27.89
N CYS A 324 8.64 -2.37 27.91
CA CYS A 324 9.21 -3.06 26.74
C CYS A 324 9.40 -4.56 26.95
N GLN A 325 9.91 -5.00 28.12
CA GLN A 325 10.16 -6.41 28.41
C GLN A 325 8.92 -7.33 28.35
N PRO A 326 7.66 -6.88 28.56
CA PRO A 326 6.52 -7.77 28.40
C PRO A 326 6.48 -8.48 27.04
N CYS A 327 6.92 -7.79 25.99
CA CYS A 327 7.01 -8.34 24.62
C CYS A 327 8.46 -8.60 24.17
N HIS A 328 9.47 -7.95 24.75
CA HIS A 328 10.87 -8.00 24.32
C HIS A 328 11.77 -8.63 25.40
N SER A 329 11.48 -9.89 25.76
CA SER A 329 12.26 -10.71 26.70
C SER A 329 12.36 -12.14 26.18
N GLN A 330 13.34 -12.91 26.64
CA GLN A 330 13.32 -14.38 26.48
C GLN A 330 12.13 -15.01 27.23
N TYR A 331 11.66 -14.37 28.31
CA TYR A 331 10.56 -14.82 29.16
C TYR A 331 9.39 -13.82 29.11
N GLN A 332 8.84 -13.62 27.90
CA GLN A 332 7.73 -12.69 27.66
C GLN A 332 6.51 -13.01 28.53
N THR A 333 6.02 -12.00 29.25
CA THR A 333 4.73 -12.04 29.94
C THR A 333 3.56 -11.79 28.99
N ASP A 334 3.80 -11.13 27.85
CA ASP A 334 2.84 -10.91 26.78
C ASP A 334 3.34 -11.53 25.46
N ARG A 335 2.69 -12.63 25.05
CA ARG A 335 3.01 -13.39 23.84
C ARG A 335 2.09 -13.06 22.65
N THR A 336 1.42 -11.90 22.65
CA THR A 336 0.52 -11.48 21.56
C THR A 336 1.16 -11.58 20.17
N PHE A 337 2.48 -11.38 20.07
CA PHE A 337 3.23 -11.41 18.80
C PHE A 337 4.06 -12.68 18.62
N GLY A 338 3.84 -13.72 19.43
CA GLY A 338 4.72 -14.89 19.47
C GLY A 338 6.08 -14.54 20.08
N PRO A 339 7.20 -14.99 19.50
CA PRO A 339 8.55 -14.64 19.95
C PRO A 339 8.79 -13.13 20.00
N ALA A 340 9.87 -12.73 20.68
CA ALA A 340 10.24 -11.32 20.81
C ALA A 340 10.31 -10.64 19.43
N PRO A 341 9.50 -9.60 19.15
CA PRO A 341 9.39 -9.04 17.81
C PRO A 341 10.74 -8.58 17.24
N GLY A 342 11.07 -9.10 16.06
CA GLY A 342 12.35 -8.81 15.39
C GLY A 342 13.58 -9.34 16.11
N GLY A 343 13.42 -10.35 16.97
CA GLY A 343 14.53 -10.96 17.73
C GLY A 343 15.16 -10.03 18.77
N VAL A 344 14.51 -8.92 19.10
CA VAL A 344 15.03 -7.92 20.04
C VAL A 344 14.57 -8.29 21.44
N THR A 345 15.52 -8.50 22.35
CA THR A 345 15.24 -8.63 23.77
C THR A 345 16.00 -7.60 24.59
N PHE A 346 15.44 -7.27 25.75
CA PHE A 346 15.98 -6.29 26.69
C PHE A 346 16.36 -6.93 28.03
N ASP A 347 16.72 -8.22 28.03
CA ASP A 347 16.97 -8.99 29.26
C ASP A 347 18.24 -8.55 30.00
N THR A 348 19.24 -7.99 29.31
CA THR A 348 20.51 -7.53 29.94
C THR A 348 20.75 -6.04 29.68
N PRO A 349 21.56 -5.36 30.54
CA PRO A 349 21.96 -3.97 30.30
C PRO A 349 22.62 -3.73 28.94
N GLU A 350 23.49 -4.66 28.53
CA GLU A 350 24.23 -4.59 27.26
C GLU A 350 23.29 -4.68 26.07
N ALA A 351 22.23 -5.49 26.17
CA ALA A 351 21.20 -5.57 25.14
C ALA A 351 20.41 -4.25 25.02
N VAL A 352 20.07 -3.61 26.15
CA VAL A 352 19.41 -2.29 26.16
C VAL A 352 20.30 -1.23 25.52
N GLY A 353 21.59 -1.17 25.89
CA GLY A 353 22.57 -0.26 25.29
C GLY A 353 22.75 -0.49 23.79
N ARG A 354 22.90 -1.74 23.35
CA ARG A 354 23.04 -2.12 21.94
C ARG A 354 21.89 -1.61 21.06
N TYR A 355 20.68 -1.60 21.60
CA TYR A 355 19.47 -1.18 20.88
C TYR A 355 19.04 0.27 21.20
N ALA A 356 19.87 1.08 21.86
CA ALA A 356 19.56 2.46 22.23
C ALA A 356 19.04 3.29 21.05
N GLU A 357 19.69 3.23 19.88
CA GLU A 357 19.24 3.94 18.69
C GLU A 357 17.87 3.47 18.20
N ARG A 358 17.61 2.16 18.24
CA ARG A 358 16.30 1.61 17.86
C ARG A 358 15.22 2.01 18.87
N ILE A 359 15.55 2.08 20.16
CA ILE A 359 14.67 2.62 21.21
C ILE A 359 14.37 4.10 20.93
N ARG A 360 15.38 4.89 20.56
CA ARG A 360 15.24 6.31 20.18
C ARG A 360 14.20 6.48 19.09
N VAL A 361 14.40 5.81 17.95
CA VAL A 361 13.50 5.95 16.80
C VAL A 361 12.10 5.43 17.11
N ARG A 362 11.98 4.25 17.73
CA ARG A 362 10.69 3.56 17.86
C ARG A 362 9.87 4.02 19.06
N ALA A 363 10.51 4.26 20.21
CA ALA A 363 9.81 4.65 21.43
C ALA A 363 9.86 6.17 21.67
N VAL A 364 10.92 6.89 21.31
CA VAL A 364 10.98 8.32 21.62
C VAL A 364 10.43 9.17 20.46
N GLU A 365 10.92 8.94 19.26
CA GLU A 365 10.63 9.82 18.12
C GLU A 365 9.30 9.50 17.42
N THR A 366 9.15 8.25 16.93
CA THR A 366 7.96 7.84 16.19
C THR A 366 6.81 7.40 17.09
N LYS A 367 7.10 7.14 18.38
CA LYS A 367 6.14 6.64 19.38
C LYS A 367 5.37 5.40 18.93
N THR A 368 5.95 4.61 18.04
CA THR A 368 5.34 3.39 17.48
C THR A 368 5.56 2.17 18.36
N MET A 369 6.38 2.30 19.39
CA MET A 369 6.56 1.31 20.45
C MET A 369 6.37 1.96 21.82
N PRO A 370 5.80 1.23 22.79
CA PRO A 370 5.12 -0.06 22.67
C PRO A 370 3.92 0.02 21.71
N LEU A 371 3.64 -1.05 20.94
CA LEU A 371 2.64 -1.00 19.87
C LEU A 371 1.27 -0.56 20.41
N ALA A 372 0.64 0.42 19.76
CA ALA A 372 -0.64 1.01 20.18
C ALA A 372 -0.64 1.48 21.65
N ASN A 373 0.53 1.87 22.16
CA ASN A 373 0.80 2.17 23.56
C ASN A 373 0.25 1.13 24.55
N LYS A 374 0.29 -0.16 24.20
CA LYS A 374 -0.34 -1.25 24.97
C LYS A 374 0.09 -1.31 26.45
N THR A 375 1.34 -0.97 26.75
CA THR A 375 1.89 -0.97 28.12
C THR A 375 1.83 0.41 28.79
N GLY A 376 1.24 1.42 28.14
CA GLY A 376 0.98 2.74 28.73
C GLY A 376 2.23 3.56 29.05
N ILE A 377 3.25 3.55 28.18
CA ILE A 377 4.43 4.41 28.38
C ILE A 377 4.02 5.89 28.32
N THR A 378 4.51 6.68 29.28
CA THR A 378 4.18 8.10 29.40
C THR A 378 5.16 8.99 28.63
N GLU A 379 4.82 10.27 28.44
CA GLU A 379 5.74 11.23 27.81
C GLU A 379 6.98 11.50 28.67
N ASP A 380 6.86 11.49 30.00
CA ASP A 380 7.99 11.66 30.91
C ASP A 380 8.96 10.48 30.84
N GLU A 381 8.43 9.26 30.74
CA GLU A 381 9.24 8.05 30.53
C GLU A 381 9.95 8.09 29.17
N ARG A 382 9.27 8.53 28.09
CA ARG A 382 9.91 8.73 26.78
C ARG A 382 10.99 9.80 26.83
N ALA A 383 10.75 10.91 27.55
CA ALA A 383 11.72 11.98 27.72
C ALA A 383 12.95 11.51 28.52
N LEU A 384 12.75 10.69 29.55
CA LEU A 384 13.83 10.03 30.30
C LEU A 384 14.70 9.16 29.38
N LEU A 385 14.08 8.30 28.56
CA LEU A 385 14.80 7.49 27.57
C LEU A 385 15.55 8.37 26.58
N GLY A 386 14.93 9.45 26.10
CA GLY A 386 15.54 10.40 25.17
C GLY A 386 16.80 11.06 25.74
N ARG A 387 16.76 11.53 26.99
CA ARG A 387 17.93 12.13 27.66
C ARG A 387 19.05 11.11 27.87
N TRP A 388 18.72 9.89 28.29
CA TRP A 388 19.70 8.82 28.46
C TRP A 388 20.41 8.47 27.14
N ILE A 389 19.66 8.37 26.04
CA ILE A 389 20.24 8.07 24.71
C ILE A 389 21.11 9.23 24.22
N ALA A 390 20.66 10.48 24.41
CA ALA A 390 21.43 11.66 24.03
C ALA A 390 22.76 11.77 24.80
N ALA A 391 22.84 11.22 26.00
CA ALA A 391 24.06 11.15 26.81
C ALA A 391 25.00 9.98 26.44
N GLY A 392 24.74 9.28 25.33
CA GLY A 392 25.55 8.14 24.89
C GLY A 392 25.14 6.79 25.51
N ALA A 393 23.93 6.70 26.06
CA ALA A 393 23.34 5.47 26.61
C ALA A 393 24.23 4.77 27.67
N PRO A 394 24.73 5.47 28.71
CA PRO A 394 25.58 4.87 29.73
C PRO A 394 24.85 3.74 30.49
N LEU A 395 25.56 2.66 30.79
CA LEU A 395 25.02 1.48 31.50
C LEU A 395 25.24 1.51 33.01
N ARG A 396 25.87 2.56 33.54
CA ARG A 396 26.18 2.75 34.96
C ARG A 396 25.37 3.89 35.53
#